data_AF-A0A0B1TI91-F1
#
_entry.id   AF-A0A0B1TI91-F1
#
_cell.length_a   1.000
_cell.length_b   1.000
_cell.length_c   1.000
_cell.angle_alpha   90.00
_cell.angle_beta   90.00
_cell.angle_gamma   90.00
#
_symmetry.space_group_name_H-M   'P 1'
#
loop_
_entity.id
_entity.type
_entity.pdbx_description
1 polymer ?
#
loop_
_entity_poly.entity_id
_entity_poly.type
_entity_poly.pdbx_seq_one_letter_code
_entity_poly.pdbx_strand_id
1 'polypeptide(L)'
;MTNDIIREFEQVLRNNTWMKTDSKQALLLKLRNMKAFIAYEDEHFDLKAFDSRLKDYIQEEDFEGKYFLEIKQKFDRLKTEEMFHCLSECEANAKDMRSLRDLGDAHTLPSRNLIGTLS
;
A
#
# COMPACT_ATOMS: atom_id res chain seq x y z
N MET A 1 -21.00 -1.54 11.12
CA MET A 1 -20.21 -2.79 11.26
C MET A 1 -18.71 -2.53 11.35
N THR A 2 -18.02 -2.07 10.29
CA THR A 2 -16.55 -1.82 10.35
C THR A 2 -16.16 -0.82 11.45
N ASN A 3 -16.89 0.28 11.57
CA ASN A 3 -16.67 1.27 12.63
C ASN A 3 -16.92 0.72 14.04
N ASP A 4 -17.89 -0.18 14.18
CA ASP A 4 -18.18 -0.82 15.46
C ASP A 4 -17.03 -1.74 15.87
N ILE A 5 -16.50 -2.55 14.93
CA ILE A 5 -15.32 -3.40 15.16
C ILE A 5 -14.10 -2.55 15.55
N ILE A 6 -13.86 -1.43 14.86
CA ILE A 6 -12.75 -0.52 15.19
C ILE A 6 -12.92 0.03 16.61
N ARG A 7 -14.13 0.43 16.99
CA ARG A 7 -14.43 0.95 18.33
C ARG A 7 -14.22 -0.12 19.41
N GLU A 8 -14.71 -1.33 19.21
CA GLU A 8 -14.51 -2.42 20.17
C GLU A 8 -13.02 -2.76 20.32
N PHE A 9 -12.28 -2.77 19.21
CA PHE A 9 -10.83 -3.02 19.26
C PHE A 9 -10.08 -1.88 19.98
N GLU A 10 -10.52 -0.63 19.82
CA GLU A 10 -9.99 0.51 20.58
C GLU A 10 -10.15 0.30 22.10
N GLN A 11 -11.32 -0.18 22.54
CA GLN A 11 -11.59 -0.46 23.96
C GLN A 11 -10.67 -1.55 24.50
N VAL A 12 -10.48 -2.63 23.74
CA VAL A 12 -9.55 -3.72 24.10
C VAL A 12 -8.13 -3.21 24.29
N LEU A 13 -7.65 -2.35 23.37
CA LEU A 13 -6.31 -1.76 23.47
C LEU A 13 -6.18 -0.82 24.67
N ARG A 14 -7.21 -0.04 24.97
CA ARG A 14 -7.20 0.85 26.15
C ARG A 14 -7.10 0.05 27.44
N ASN A 15 -7.84 -1.06 27.53
CA ASN A 15 -7.99 -1.84 28.77
C ASN A 15 -6.89 -2.88 28.99
N ASN A 16 -6.01 -3.13 28.02
CA ASN A 16 -4.96 -4.13 28.21
C ASN A 16 -3.90 -3.67 29.24
N THR A 17 -3.32 -4.65 29.94
CA THR A 17 -2.30 -4.43 30.97
C THR A 17 -0.89 -4.84 30.54
N TRP A 18 -0.78 -5.55 29.42
CA TRP A 18 0.48 -6.15 28.96
C TRP A 18 1.28 -5.27 27.99
N MET A 19 0.70 -4.16 27.51
CA MET A 19 1.36 -3.27 26.55
C MET A 19 1.81 -1.96 27.21
N LYS A 20 3.01 -1.50 26.83
CA LYS A 20 3.56 -0.21 27.26
C LYS A 20 2.72 0.95 26.71
N THR A 21 2.66 2.05 27.46
CA THR A 21 1.85 3.23 27.13
C THR A 21 2.17 3.81 25.75
N ASP A 22 3.46 3.90 25.39
CA ASP A 22 3.88 4.50 24.11
C ASP A 22 3.43 3.64 22.92
N SER A 23 3.61 2.31 23.02
CA SER A 23 3.14 1.37 22.00
C SER A 23 1.61 1.40 21.87
N LYS A 24 0.89 1.57 22.99
CA LYS A 24 -0.57 1.72 23.00
C LYS A 24 -1.00 3.00 22.28
N GLN A 25 -0.34 4.12 22.53
CA GLN A 25 -0.63 5.39 21.83
C GLN A 25 -0.36 5.30 20.31
N ALA A 26 0.74 4.67 19.90
CA ALA A 26 1.05 4.47 18.48
C ALA A 26 0.00 3.58 17.78
N LEU A 27 -0.46 2.51 18.44
CA LEU A 27 -1.51 1.64 17.92
C LEU A 27 -2.87 2.35 17.80
N LEU A 28 -3.23 3.16 18.79
CA LEU A 28 -4.44 3.98 18.74
C LEU A 28 -4.39 5.00 17.60
N LEU A 29 -3.23 5.62 17.37
CA LEU A 29 -3.02 6.53 16.25
C LEU A 29 -3.19 5.80 14.91
N LYS A 30 -2.61 4.60 14.78
CA LYS A 30 -2.75 3.76 13.58
C LYS A 30 -4.21 3.39 13.30
N LEU A 31 -4.98 3.06 14.34
CA LEU A 31 -6.40 2.74 14.20
C LEU A 31 -7.23 3.93 13.75
N ARG A 32 -6.97 5.12 14.31
CA ARG A 32 -7.65 6.36 13.90
C ARG A 32 -7.41 6.72 12.44
N ASN A 33 -6.22 6.39 11.94
CA ASN A 33 -5.82 6.66 10.56
C ASN A 33 -6.15 5.51 9.59
N MET A 34 -6.82 4.46 10.06
CA MET A 34 -7.14 3.31 9.22
C MET A 34 -8.27 3.67 8.25
N LYS A 35 -7.97 3.66 6.95
CA LYS A 35 -8.95 3.83 5.89
C LYS A 35 -9.63 2.49 5.61
N ALA A 36 -10.97 2.49 5.56
CA ALA A 36 -11.75 1.33 5.15
C ALA A 36 -12.08 1.44 3.66
N PHE A 37 -11.72 0.42 2.89
CA PHE A 37 -12.13 0.28 1.50
C PHE A 37 -13.18 -0.84 1.44
N ILE A 38 -14.41 -0.51 1.05
CA ILE A 38 -15.53 -1.45 1.05
C ILE A 38 -15.97 -1.68 -0.39
N ALA A 39 -15.78 -2.90 -0.87
CA ALA A 39 -16.10 -3.35 -2.23
C ALA A 39 -15.30 -2.64 -3.33
N TYR A 40 -15.67 -1.41 -3.69
CA TYR A 40 -15.09 -0.64 -4.80
C TYR A 40 -14.88 0.81 -4.39
N GLU A 41 -13.93 1.48 -5.05
CA GLU A 41 -13.79 2.94 -4.90
C GLU A 41 -14.95 3.64 -5.62
N ASP A 42 -15.47 4.72 -5.04
CA ASP A 42 -16.63 5.46 -5.56
C ASP A 42 -16.43 5.91 -7.01
N GLU A 43 -15.20 6.14 -7.42
CA GLU A 43 -14.77 6.50 -8.76
C GLU A 43 -15.18 5.49 -9.83
N HIS A 44 -15.40 4.22 -9.46
CA HIS A 44 -15.89 3.17 -10.37
C HIS A 44 -17.38 3.33 -10.72
N PHE A 45 -18.12 4.13 -9.94
CA PHE A 45 -19.53 4.44 -10.20
C PHE A 45 -19.71 5.78 -10.94
N ASP A 46 -18.66 6.59 -11.03
CA ASP A 46 -18.65 7.80 -11.86
C ASP A 46 -18.21 7.45 -13.28
N LEU A 47 -19.20 7.24 -14.16
CA LEU A 47 -18.99 6.92 -15.56
C LEU A 47 -18.12 7.96 -16.28
N LYS A 48 -18.17 9.25 -15.90
CA LYS A 48 -17.35 10.28 -16.56
C LYS A 48 -15.89 10.20 -16.12
N ALA A 49 -15.65 9.99 -14.83
CA ALA A 49 -14.30 9.79 -14.32
C ALA A 49 -13.69 8.49 -14.88
N PHE A 50 -14.50 7.44 -14.98
CA PHE A 50 -14.13 6.16 -15.56
C PHE A 50 -13.80 6.27 -17.05
N ASP A 51 -14.65 6.92 -17.85
CA ASP A 51 -14.42 7.15 -19.28
C ASP A 51 -13.18 8.02 -19.53
N SER A 52 -12.96 9.05 -18.69
CA SER A 52 -11.75 9.88 -18.79
C SER A 52 -10.49 9.08 -18.52
N ARG A 53 -10.51 8.17 -17.53
CA ARG A 53 -9.39 7.25 -17.27
C ARG A 53 -9.20 6.26 -18.40
N LEU A 54 -10.27 5.72 -18.97
CA LEU A 54 -10.16 4.77 -20.08
C LEU A 54 -9.64 5.41 -21.36
N LYS A 55 -10.03 6.65 -21.66
CA LYS A 55 -9.67 7.35 -22.91
C LYS A 55 -8.16 7.47 -23.11
N ASP A 56 -7.41 7.62 -22.02
CA ASP A 56 -5.95 7.76 -22.05
C ASP A 56 -5.23 6.40 -22.09
N TYR A 57 -5.91 5.31 -21.72
CA TYR A 57 -5.31 3.99 -21.53
C TYR A 57 -5.71 2.96 -22.58
N ILE A 58 -6.98 2.95 -23.00
CA ILE A 58 -7.60 1.88 -23.78
C ILE A 58 -8.67 2.47 -24.70
N GLN A 59 -8.45 2.39 -26.01
CA GLN A 59 -9.42 2.75 -27.03
C GLN A 59 -9.90 1.49 -27.77
N GLU A 60 -11.11 1.53 -28.34
CA GLU A 60 -11.69 0.39 -29.07
C GLU A 60 -10.79 -0.07 -30.24
N GLU A 61 -10.14 0.90 -30.89
CA GLU A 61 -9.15 0.73 -31.96
C GLU A 61 -7.93 -0.10 -31.56
N ASP A 62 -7.67 -0.21 -30.24
CA ASP A 62 -6.55 -1.00 -29.71
C ASP A 62 -6.83 -2.51 -29.69
N PHE A 63 -8.08 -2.90 -29.91
CA PHE A 63 -8.51 -4.29 -29.90
C PHE A 63 -8.96 -4.76 -31.28
N GLU A 64 -9.50 -3.87 -32.10
CA GLU A 64 -10.04 -4.23 -33.40
C GLU A 64 -8.93 -4.76 -34.33
N GLY A 65 -9.09 -6.00 -34.80
CA GLY A 65 -8.15 -6.65 -35.70
C GLY A 65 -6.79 -7.05 -35.09
N LYS A 66 -6.62 -6.95 -33.76
CA LYS A 66 -5.39 -7.35 -33.07
C LYS A 66 -5.41 -8.78 -32.58
N TYR A 67 -4.27 -9.45 -32.64
CA TYR A 67 -4.11 -10.77 -32.03
C TYR A 67 -3.93 -10.63 -30.51
N PHE A 68 -4.32 -11.67 -29.77
CA PHE A 68 -4.23 -11.71 -28.31
C PHE A 68 -2.84 -11.31 -27.76
N LEU A 69 -1.75 -11.74 -28.43
CA LEU A 69 -0.39 -11.41 -27.99
C LEU A 69 -0.07 -9.92 -28.12
N GLU A 70 -0.58 -9.25 -29.15
CA GLU A 70 -0.39 -7.81 -29.35
C GLU A 70 -1.14 -7.01 -28.30
N ILE A 71 -2.38 -7.43 -28.01
CA ILE A 71 -3.20 -6.84 -26.94
C ILE A 71 -2.50 -6.99 -25.59
N LYS A 72 -2.00 -8.19 -25.29
CA LYS A 72 -1.27 -8.47 -24.05
C LYS A 72 -0.02 -7.59 -23.93
N GLN A 73 0.79 -7.50 -24.99
CA GLN A 73 2.01 -6.67 -24.99
C GLN A 73 1.70 -5.20 -24.69
N LYS A 74 0.57 -4.68 -25.19
CA LYS A 74 0.11 -3.32 -24.88
C LYS A 74 -0.20 -3.16 -23.39
N PHE A 75 -0.95 -4.09 -22.78
CA PHE A 75 -1.22 -4.04 -21.34
C PHE A 75 0.05 -4.13 -20.49
N ASP A 76 0.99 -5.00 -20.87
CA ASP A 76 2.27 -5.14 -20.17
C ASP A 76 3.07 -3.81 -20.23
N ARG A 77 3.02 -3.11 -21.36
CA ARG A 77 3.62 -1.79 -21.53
C ARG A 77 2.95 -0.73 -20.66
N LEU A 78 1.61 -0.63 -20.71
CA LEU A 78 0.85 0.34 -19.90
C LEU A 78 1.16 0.17 -18.40
N LYS A 79 1.12 -1.07 -17.90
CA LYS A 79 1.46 -1.39 -16.51
C LYS A 79 2.88 -0.93 -16.14
N THR A 80 3.82 -1.10 -17.07
CA THR A 80 5.22 -0.69 -16.86
C THR A 80 5.35 0.83 -16.82
N GLU A 81 4.65 1.54 -17.70
CA GLU A 81 4.60 3.01 -17.74
C GLU A 81 3.98 3.59 -16.45
N GLU A 82 2.87 3.03 -15.97
CA GLU A 82 2.27 3.41 -14.68
C GLU A 82 3.21 3.17 -13.51
N MET A 83 3.92 2.04 -13.51
CA MET A 83 4.88 1.73 -12.47
C MET A 83 6.02 2.76 -12.46
N PHE A 84 6.55 3.14 -13.62
CA PHE A 84 7.56 4.19 -13.72
C PHE A 84 7.03 5.55 -13.25
N HIS A 85 5.79 5.89 -13.60
CA HIS A 85 5.13 7.11 -13.14
C HIS A 85 4.99 7.14 -11.61
N CYS A 86 4.57 6.04 -10.99
CA CYS A 86 4.54 5.95 -9.54
C CYS A 86 5.93 6.05 -8.92
N LEU A 87 6.98 5.47 -9.51
CA LEU A 87 8.33 5.63 -8.97
C LEU A 87 8.78 7.11 -8.95
N SER A 88 8.34 7.93 -9.92
CA SER A 88 8.62 9.37 -9.92
C SER A 88 7.76 10.19 -8.95
N GLU A 89 6.50 9.81 -8.73
CA GLU A 89 5.54 10.63 -7.98
C GLU A 89 5.21 10.10 -6.57
N CYS A 90 5.24 8.80 -6.36
CA CYS A 90 4.87 8.16 -5.09
C CYS A 90 5.84 8.50 -3.94
N GLU A 91 7.08 8.95 -4.24
CA GLU A 91 8.00 9.46 -3.20
C GLU A 91 7.52 10.76 -2.52
N ALA A 92 6.65 11.55 -3.16
CA ALA A 92 6.09 12.75 -2.55
C ALA A 92 5.07 12.42 -1.45
N ASN A 93 4.34 11.30 -1.58
CA ASN A 93 3.32 10.86 -0.61
C ASN A 93 3.79 9.73 0.32
N ALA A 94 4.90 9.04 0.01
CA ALA A 94 5.44 7.95 0.85
C ALA A 94 6.28 8.45 2.03
N LYS A 95 6.73 9.71 2.02
CA LYS A 95 7.51 10.30 3.14
C LYS A 95 6.69 10.46 4.42
N ASP A 96 5.37 10.49 4.33
CA ASP A 96 4.49 10.56 5.50
C ASP A 96 4.30 9.22 6.22
N MET A 97 4.77 8.10 5.63
CA MET A 97 4.64 6.75 6.21
C MET A 97 5.93 6.20 6.82
N ARG A 98 7.09 6.83 6.60
CA ARG A 98 8.39 6.38 7.12
C ARG A 98 8.93 7.19 8.31
N SER A 99 8.04 7.75 9.12
CA SER A 99 8.35 8.02 10.53
C SER A 99 7.94 6.82 11.40
N LEU A 100 8.40 5.61 11.03
CA LEU A 100 8.38 4.43 11.90
C LEU A 100 9.81 4.10 12.36
N ARG A 101 10.64 5.13 12.56
CA ARG A 101 11.80 5.03 13.45
C ARG A 101 11.23 5.26 14.85
N ASP A 102 11.25 4.21 15.67
CA ASP A 102 10.97 4.19 17.13
C ASP A 102 9.98 3.11 17.58
N LEU A 103 9.93 1.98 16.87
CA LEU A 103 9.45 0.73 17.46
C LEU A 103 10.56 -0.31 17.45
N GLY A 104 11.44 -0.17 18.45
CA GLY A 104 12.11 -1.31 19.09
C GLY A 104 13.36 -1.83 18.40
N ASP A 105 14.51 -1.25 18.78
CA ASP A 105 15.72 -2.03 19.00
C ASP A 105 15.41 -3.20 19.93
N ALA A 106 15.17 -4.36 19.36
CA ALA A 106 15.21 -5.64 20.03
C ALA A 106 15.59 -6.68 18.99
N HIS A 107 16.86 -6.67 18.58
CA HIS A 107 17.72 -7.83 18.30
C HIS A 107 18.98 -7.33 17.56
N THR A 108 19.87 -6.70 18.32
CA THR A 108 21.31 -6.81 18.11
C THR A 108 21.69 -8.29 18.20
N LEU A 109 21.62 -8.98 17.07
CA LEU A 109 22.37 -10.22 16.87
C LEU A 109 23.68 -9.83 16.19
N PRO A 110 24.85 -9.93 16.87
CA PRO A 110 26.10 -9.79 16.17
C PRO A 110 26.23 -10.98 15.23
N SER A 111 26.20 -10.72 13.93
CA SER A 111 26.67 -11.64 12.90
C SER A 111 28.14 -11.92 13.18
N ARG A 112 28.42 -12.98 13.95
CA ARG A 112 29.73 -13.61 14.03
C ARG A 112 30.05 -14.15 12.64
N ASN A 113 30.81 -13.36 11.87
CA ASN A 113 31.53 -13.86 10.71
C ASN A 113 32.62 -14.81 11.21
N LEU A 114 32.30 -16.10 11.26
CA LEU A 114 33.26 -17.20 11.28
C LEU A 114 33.33 -17.72 9.85
N ILE A 115 34.33 -17.29 9.08
CA ILE A 115 34.95 -17.85 7.85
C ILE A 115 35.88 -16.72 7.37
N GLY A 116 37.18 -16.84 7.14
CA GLY A 116 38.16 -17.89 7.28
C GLY A 116 39.48 -17.25 6.84
N THR A 117 40.48 -17.23 7.71
CA THR A 117 41.86 -16.91 7.32
C THR A 117 42.44 -18.12 6.63
N LEU A 118 42.64 -18.05 5.32
CA LEU A 118 43.55 -18.93 4.58
C LEU A 118 44.21 -18.13 3.45
N SER A 119 45.54 -18.19 3.47
CA SER A 119 46.55 -17.68 2.54
C SER A 119 46.99 -16.23 2.70
#